data_AF-A0A2X2WEX9-F1
#
_entry.id   AF-A0A2X2WEX9-F1
#
_cell.length_a   1.000
_cell.length_b   1.000
_cell.length_c   1.000
_cell.angle_alpha   90.00
_cell.angle_beta   90.00
_cell.angle_gamma   90.00
#
_symmetry.space_group_name_H-M   'P 1'
#
loop_
_entity.id
_entity.type
_entity.pdbx_description
1 polymer ?
#
loop_
_entity_poly.entity_id
_entity_poly.type
_entity_poly.pdbx_seq_one_letter_code
_entity_poly.pdbx_strand_id
1 'polypeptide(L)' 'MKPLSNLDAALRVQMRIEISRLHKRLGRTMIYVTHDQVEAMTLADKIVVLDAGPRGAGR' A
#
# COMPACT_ATOMS: atom_id res chain seq x y z
N MET A 1 -6.30 -0.77 -7.47
CA MET A 1 -5.81 -2.16 -7.45
C MET A 1 -4.98 -2.33 -6.19
N LYS A 2 -5.38 -3.17 -5.23
CA LYS A 2 -4.53 -3.49 -4.06
C LYS A 2 -3.54 -4.57 -4.53
N PRO A 3 -2.22 -4.33 -4.53
CA PRO A 3 -1.24 -5.23 -5.15
C PRO A 3 -1.27 -6.69 -4.66
N LEU A 4 -1.74 -6.90 -3.42
CA LEU A 4 -1.76 -8.22 -2.78
C LEU A 4 -3.19 -8.71 -2.47
N SER A 5 -4.25 -8.11 -3.01
CA SER A 5 -5.63 -8.46 -2.61
C SER A 5 -6.04 -9.89 -2.96
N ASN A 6 -5.43 -10.51 -3.97
CA ASN A 6 -5.74 -11.88 -4.41
C ASN A 6 -4.84 -12.97 -3.80
N LEU A 7 -4.00 -12.65 -2.81
CA LEU A 7 -3.09 -13.60 -2.18
C LEU A 7 -3.60 -14.04 -0.80
N ASP A 8 -3.27 -15.27 -0.40
CA ASP A 8 -3.52 -15.75 0.96
C ASP A 8 -2.76 -14.87 1.99
N ALA A 9 -3.24 -14.87 3.24
CA ALA A 9 -2.73 -14.00 4.30
C ALA A 9 -1.23 -14.20 4.62
N ALA A 10 -0.73 -15.44 4.62
CA ALA A 10 0.65 -15.75 4.89
C ALA A 10 1.56 -15.27 3.75
N LEU A 11 1.16 -15.54 2.50
CA LEU A 11 1.91 -15.08 1.33
C LEU A 11 1.93 -13.55 1.22
N ARG A 12 0.85 -12.87 1.62
CA ARG A 12 0.79 -11.40 1.73
C ARG A 12 1.82 -10.85 2.71
N VAL A 13 1.96 -11.46 3.89
CA VAL A 13 2.97 -11.05 4.89
C VAL A 13 4.38 -11.22 4.34
N GLN A 14 4.67 -12.35 3.71
CA GLN A 14 5.97 -12.60 3.11
C GLN A 14 6.31 -11.59 2.01
N MET A 15 5.37 -11.28 1.12
CA MET A 15 5.56 -10.29 0.06
C MET A 15 5.80 -8.88 0.62
N ARG A 16 5.16 -8.50 1.73
CA ARG A 16 5.43 -7.22 2.41
C ARG A 16 6.88 -7.12 2.91
N ILE A 17 7.41 -8.21 3.45
CA ILE A 17 8.81 -8.28 3.92
C ILE A 17 9.77 -8.13 2.75
N GLU A 18 9.53 -8.84 1.64
CA GLU A 18 10.39 -8.78 0.45
C GLU A 18 10.37 -7.40 -0.21
N ILE A 19 9.21 -6.75 -0.29
CA ILE A 19 9.08 -5.37 -0.77
C ILE A 19 9.90 -4.40 0.10
N SER A 20 9.81 -4.53 1.42
CA SER A 20 10.57 -3.69 2.35
C SER A 20 12.09 -3.91 2.19
N ARG A 21 12.54 -5.16 2.03
CA ARG A 21 13.94 -5.50 1.76
C ARG A 21 14.43 -4.93 0.43
N LEU A 22 13.61 -5.03 -0.63
CA LEU A 22 13.90 -4.46 -1.94
C LEU A 22 14.04 -2.94 -1.87
N HIS A 23 13.12 -2.26 -1.19
CA HIS A 23 13.18 -0.81 -1.00
C HIS A 23 14.48 -0.39 -0.31
N LYS A 24 14.84 -1.06 0.81
CA LYS A 24 16.09 -0.80 1.53
C LYS A 24 17.34 -1.08 0.70
N ARG A 25 17.32 -2.14 -0.11
CA ARG A 25 18.47 -2.52 -0.96
C ARG A 25 18.67 -1.58 -2.15
N LEU A 26 17.58 -1.12 -2.76
CA LEU A 26 17.64 -0.30 -3.98
C LEU A 26 17.76 1.19 -3.68
N GLY A 27 17.29 1.67 -2.52
CA GLY A 27 17.32 3.09 -2.15
C GLY A 27 16.52 3.99 -3.11
N ARG A 28 15.61 3.41 -3.89
CA ARG A 28 14.80 4.12 -4.90
C ARG A 28 13.45 4.47 -4.31
N THR A 29 12.90 5.62 -4.70
CA THR A 29 11.54 6.04 -4.31
C THR A 29 10.51 5.00 -4.75
N MET A 30 9.71 4.53 -3.80
CA MET A 30 8.63 3.55 -4.03
C MET A 30 7.27 4.16 -3.71
N ILE A 31 6.29 3.96 -4.60
CA ILE A 31 4.90 4.32 -4.37
C ILE A 31 4.11 3.01 -4.17
N TYR A 32 3.52 2.83 -2.99
CA TYR A 32 2.72 1.66 -2.64
C TYR A 32 1.29 2.08 -2.33
N VAL A 33 0.31 1.51 -3.04
CA VAL A 33 -1.11 1.82 -2.85
C VAL A 33 -1.80 0.64 -2.19
N THR A 34 -2.45 0.87 -1.06
CA THR A 34 -3.20 -0.16 -0.35
C THR A 34 -4.47 0.43 0.26
N HIS A 35 -5.49 -0.41 0.43
CA HIS A 35 -6.70 -0.07 1.18
C HIS A 35 -6.59 -0.51 2.66
N ASP A 36 -5.44 -1.06 3.05
CA ASP A 36 -5.23 -1.67 4.35
C ASP A 36 -4.36 -0.76 5.22
N GLN A 37 -4.94 -0.31 6.32
CA GLN A 37 -4.29 0.63 7.23
C GLN A 37 -3.04 0.02 7.87
N VAL A 38 -3.06 -1.28 8.20
CA VAL A 38 -1.90 -1.96 8.79
C VAL A 38 -0.76 -2.04 7.78
N GLU A 39 -1.06 -2.30 6.50
CA GLU A 39 -0.08 -2.22 5.41
C GLU A 39 0.56 -0.83 5.30
N ALA A 40 -0.26 0.23 5.28
CA ALA A 40 0.23 1.60 5.17
C ALA A 40 1.14 1.98 6.34
N MET A 41 0.71 1.71 7.58
CA MET A 41 1.45 2.08 8.80
C MET A 41 2.77 1.32 8.96
N THR A 42 2.92 0.15 8.32
CA THR A 42 4.13 -0.68 8.46
C THR A 42 5.18 -0.39 7.39
N LEU A 43 4.75 -0.03 6.18
CA LEU A 43 5.62 0.09 5.01
C LEU A 43 5.99 1.53 4.65
N ALA A 44 5.16 2.49 5.02
CA ALA A 44 5.28 3.85 4.51
C ALA A 44 6.17 4.73 5.41
N ASP A 45 7.10 5.44 4.79
CA ASP A 45 7.76 6.61 5.40
C ASP A 45 6.84 7.84 5.40
N LYS A 46 5.94 7.93 4.41
CA LYS A 46 4.92 8.98 4.27
C LYS A 46 3.62 8.39 3.74
N ILE A 47 2.49 8.81 4.32
CA ILE A 47 1.14 8.36 3.94
C ILE A 47 0.40 9.52 3.27
N VAL A 48 -0.18 9.26 2.09
CA VAL A 48 -1.09 10.18 1.39
C VAL A 48 -2.44 9.49 1.25
N VAL A 49 -3.51 10.19 1.66
CA VAL A 49 -4.89 9.71 1.55
C VAL A 49 -5.54 10.34 0.33
N LEU A 50 -6.13 9.51 -0.54
CA LEU A 50 -6.93 9.97 -1.66
C LEU A 50 -8.38 10.09 -1.22
N ASP A 51 -8.93 11.29 -1.28
CA ASP A 51 -10.35 11.58 -1.06
C ASP A 51 -10.97 12.03 -2.38
N ALA A 52 -12.08 11.40 -2.78
CA ALA A 52 -12.82 11.74 -4.00
C ALA A 52 -13.81 12.89 -3.79
N GLY A 53 -13.87 13.46 -2.57
CA GLY A 53 -14.88 14.43 -2.19
C GLY A 53 -16.28 13.78 -2.05
N PRO A 54 -17.27 14.52 -1.54
CA PRO A 54 -18.63 14.03 -1.44
C PRO A 54 -19.17 13.72 -2.86
N ARG A 55 -19.71 12.50 -3.04
CA ARG A 55 -20.47 12.16 -4.26
C ARG A 55 -21.75 13.00 -4.28
N GLY A 56 -21.69 14.18 -4.89
CA GLY A 56 -22.79 15.14 -4.84
C GLY A 56 -22.58 16.37 -5.69
N ALA A 57 -22.40 16.19 -7.00
CA ALA A 57 -22.66 17.22 -8.00
C ALA A 57 -23.27 16.54 -9.23
N GLY A 58 -24.44 15.94 -9.03
CA GLY A 58 -25.08 15.12 -10.06
C GLY A 58 -26.48 14.61 -9.72
N ARG A 59 -27.21 15.27 -8.81
CA ARG A 59 -28.68 15.43 -8.75
C ARG A 59 -29.07 16.10 -7.45
#